data_AF-A0AAN8F2T4-F1
#
_entry.id   AF-A0AAN8F2T4-F1
#
_cell.length_a   1.000
_cell.length_b   1.000
_cell.length_c   1.000
_cell.angle_alpha   90.00
_cell.angle_beta   90.00
_cell.angle_gamma   90.00
#
_symmetry.space_group_name_H-M   'P 1'
#
loop_
_entity.id
_entity.type
_entity.pdbx_description
1 polymer ?
#
loop_
_entity_poly.entity_id
_entity_poly.type
_entity_poly.pdbx_seq_one_letter_code
_entity_poly.pdbx_strand_id
1 'polypeptide(L)'
;MLSALGLLSSHNDMDDEDIAVTKFREYLQVNTEQPKPNYEACKEFLCNLASELGIQTRWVEPVRGKPFIIMEILGSEPDLPSIVLYSHMDVVPTSKVRSTTIHFKTA
;
A
#
# COMPACT_ATOMS: atom_id res chain seq x y z
N MET A 1 13.95 53.98 -1.28
CA MET A 1 12.64 53.51 -1.75
C MET A 1 12.87 52.17 -2.42
N LEU A 2 12.56 51.06 -1.72
CA LEU A 2 11.46 50.13 -2.05
C LEU A 2 11.52 49.64 -3.52
N SER A 3 11.60 48.35 -3.83
CA SER A 3 10.93 47.22 -3.16
C SER A 3 11.57 45.89 -3.58
N ALA A 4 11.68 44.99 -2.61
CA ALA A 4 11.93 43.58 -2.82
C ALA A 4 10.70 42.98 -3.51
N LEU A 5 10.85 42.56 -4.77
CA LEU A 5 9.89 41.65 -5.39
C LEU A 5 10.31 40.24 -4.99
N GLY A 6 9.80 39.80 -3.84
CA GLY A 6 9.86 38.40 -3.44
C GLY A 6 9.23 37.56 -4.54
N LEU A 7 10.00 36.60 -5.05
CA LEU A 7 9.43 35.46 -5.75
C LEU A 7 8.41 34.83 -4.81
N LEU A 8 7.13 35.03 -5.13
CA LEU A 8 6.06 34.16 -4.67
C LEU A 8 6.41 32.76 -5.22
N SER A 9 7.08 31.96 -4.38
CA SER A 9 7.03 30.52 -4.52
C SER A 9 5.55 30.17 -4.57
N SER A 10 5.08 29.68 -5.71
CA SER A 10 3.86 28.89 -5.75
C SER A 10 4.14 27.66 -4.89
N HIS A 11 3.85 27.73 -3.60
CA HIS A 11 3.68 26.54 -2.79
C HIS A 11 2.45 25.84 -3.36
N ASN A 12 2.71 24.86 -4.20
CA ASN A 12 1.71 23.92 -4.64
C ASN A 12 1.55 22.96 -3.47
N ASP A 13 0.49 23.09 -2.67
CA ASP A 13 0.23 22.26 -1.47
C ASP A 13 0.08 20.75 -1.78
N MET A 14 0.18 20.34 -3.06
CA MET A 14 0.28 18.95 -3.48
C MET A 14 1.70 18.35 -3.36
N ASP A 15 2.73 19.16 -3.10
CA ASP A 15 4.12 18.71 -3.11
C ASP A 15 4.63 18.24 -1.72
N ASP A 16 3.75 18.15 -0.70
CA ASP A 16 4.11 17.87 0.70
C ASP A 16 3.40 16.62 1.29
N GLU A 17 2.87 15.72 0.46
CA GLU A 17 2.28 14.46 0.95
C GLU A 17 3.40 13.48 1.36
N ASP A 18 3.30 12.93 2.58
CA ASP A 18 4.22 11.88 3.04
C ASP A 18 4.11 10.66 2.12
N ILE A 19 5.26 10.14 1.67
CA ILE A 19 5.31 9.00 0.76
C ILE A 19 4.57 7.76 1.28
N ALA A 20 4.53 7.55 2.60
CA ALA A 20 3.76 6.48 3.21
C ALA A 20 2.25 6.67 3.00
N VAL A 21 1.76 7.92 3.05
CA VAL A 21 0.36 8.24 2.75
C VAL A 21 0.07 8.01 1.27
N THR A 22 0.96 8.43 0.36
CA THR A 22 0.82 8.19 -1.07
C THR A 22 0.73 6.69 -1.37
N LYS A 23 1.70 5.89 -0.88
CA LYS A 23 1.72 4.43 -1.07
C LYS A 23 0.52 3.74 -0.43
N PHE A 24 0.06 4.23 0.73
CA PHE A 24 -1.15 3.71 1.36
C PHE A 24 -2.40 3.99 0.51
N ARG A 25 -2.52 5.18 -0.07
CA ARG A 25 -3.63 5.51 -0.99
C ARG A 25 -3.60 4.69 -2.27
N GLU A 26 -2.40 4.47 -2.85
CA GLU A 26 -2.22 3.58 -3.99
C GLU A 26 -2.65 2.15 -3.65
N TYR A 27 -2.25 1.63 -2.48
CA TYR A 27 -2.64 0.31 -1.99
C TYR A 27 -4.17 0.18 -1.85
N LEU A 28 -4.83 1.19 -1.27
CA LEU A 28 -6.29 1.22 -1.13
C LEU A 28 -7.03 1.25 -2.47
N GLN A 29 -6.41 1.72 -3.55
CA GLN A 29 -7.00 1.75 -4.89
C GLN A 29 -6.93 0.38 -5.59
N VAL A 30 -6.15 -0.57 -5.07
CA VAL A 30 -6.15 -1.94 -5.57
C VAL A 30 -7.46 -2.64 -5.18
N ASN A 31 -8.26 -3.01 -6.18
CA ASN A 31 -9.57 -3.60 -5.93
C ASN A 31 -9.47 -5.06 -5.44
N THR A 32 -9.38 -5.24 -4.12
CA THR A 32 -9.45 -6.54 -3.44
C THR A 32 -10.81 -6.78 -2.76
N GLU A 33 -11.87 -6.17 -3.30
CA GLU A 33 -13.24 -6.32 -2.79
C GLU A 33 -13.80 -7.73 -3.08
N GLN A 34 -14.42 -8.35 -2.08
CA GLN A 34 -15.17 -9.59 -2.24
C GLN A 34 -16.43 -9.38 -3.11
N PRO A 35 -16.92 -10.41 -3.82
CA PRO A 35 -16.48 -11.81 -3.84
C PRO A 35 -15.42 -12.14 -4.91
N LYS A 36 -14.96 -11.15 -5.68
CA LYS A 36 -14.01 -11.33 -6.79
C LYS A 36 -12.79 -10.40 -6.63
N PRO A 37 -12.03 -10.56 -5.54
CA PRO A 37 -10.86 -9.73 -5.26
C PRO A 37 -9.79 -9.91 -6.35
N ASN A 38 -9.16 -8.81 -6.78
CA ASN A 38 -8.02 -8.85 -7.69
C ASN A 38 -6.71 -9.10 -6.92
N TYR A 39 -6.54 -10.33 -6.45
CA TYR A 39 -5.34 -10.72 -5.69
C TYR A 39 -4.05 -10.66 -6.51
N GLU A 40 -4.12 -10.81 -7.84
CA GLU A 40 -2.93 -10.73 -8.69
C GLU A 40 -2.38 -9.30 -8.72
N ALA A 41 -3.23 -8.30 -8.95
CA ALA A 41 -2.82 -6.89 -8.91
C ALA A 41 -2.27 -6.49 -7.53
N CYS A 42 -2.89 -6.99 -6.45
CA CYS A 42 -2.41 -6.73 -5.10
C CYS A 42 -1.05 -7.38 -4.82
N LYS A 43 -0.84 -8.60 -5.32
CA LYS A 43 0.46 -9.29 -5.26
C LYS A 43 1.52 -8.50 -6.00
N GLU A 44 1.25 -8.07 -7.23
CA GLU A 44 2.18 -7.26 -8.02
C GLU A 44 2.54 -5.95 -7.31
N PHE A 45 1.54 -5.22 -6.81
CA PHE A 45 1.77 -3.97 -6.06
C PHE A 45 2.68 -4.20 -4.85
N LEU A 46 2.38 -5.20 -4.02
CA LEU A 46 3.13 -5.49 -2.79
C LEU A 46 4.56 -5.99 -3.09
N CYS A 47 4.73 -6.83 -4.12
CA CYS A 47 6.06 -7.27 -4.55
C CYS A 47 6.90 -6.11 -5.10
N ASN A 48 6.31 -5.20 -5.88
CA ASN A 48 7.00 -4.02 -6.39
C ASN A 48 7.40 -3.08 -5.25
N LEU A 49 6.50 -2.80 -4.30
CA LEU A 49 6.78 -1.99 -3.13
C LEU A 49 7.93 -2.59 -2.30
N ALA A 50 7.93 -3.90 -2.07
CA ALA A 50 9.01 -4.58 -1.38
C ALA A 50 10.34 -4.46 -2.14
N SER A 51 10.31 -4.61 -3.47
CA SER A 51 11.49 -4.45 -4.32
C SER A 51 12.07 -3.03 -4.26
N GLU A 52 11.21 -1.99 -4.26
CA GLU A 52 11.62 -0.59 -4.11
C GLU A 52 12.34 -0.35 -2.77
N LEU A 53 11.93 -1.07 -1.72
CA LEU A 53 12.49 -0.99 -0.37
C LEU A 53 13.68 -1.94 -0.15
N GLY A 54 14.07 -2.74 -1.15
CA GLY A 54 15.12 -3.75 -1.00
C GLY A 54 14.76 -4.92 -0.08
N ILE A 55 13.46 -5.17 0.13
CA ILE A 55 12.95 -6.26 0.97
C ILE A 55 12.80 -7.53 0.13
N GLN A 56 13.33 -8.64 0.64
CA GLN A 56 13.22 -9.93 -0.05
C GLN A 56 11.76 -10.39 -0.07
N THR A 57 11.30 -10.83 -1.23
CA THR A 57 9.91 -11.26 -1.42
C THR A 57 9.83 -12.66 -2.00
N ARG A 58 8.92 -13.45 -1.45
CA ARG A 58 8.46 -14.72 -2.03
C ARG A 58 6.95 -14.81 -1.92
N TRP A 59 6.34 -15.63 -2.75
CA TRP A 59 4.91 -15.91 -2.64
C TRP A 59 4.66 -17.40 -2.84
N VAL A 60 3.62 -17.90 -2.18
CA VAL A 60 3.12 -19.26 -2.36
C VAL A 60 1.64 -19.21 -2.69
N GLU A 61 1.15 -20.17 -3.47
CA GLU A 61 -0.24 -20.21 -3.92
C GLU A 61 -0.87 -21.56 -3.52
N PRO A 62 -1.29 -21.73 -2.24
CA PRO A 62 -1.87 -22.98 -1.77
C PRO A 62 -3.23 -23.27 -2.43
N VAL A 63 -3.94 -22.22 -2.81
CA VAL A 63 -5.20 -22.29 -3.56
C VAL A 63 -5.04 -21.43 -4.80
N ARG A 64 -5.42 -21.99 -5.96
CA ARG A 64 -5.34 -21.28 -7.24
C ARG A 64 -6.03 -19.92 -7.17
N GLY A 65 -5.33 -18.88 -7.60
CA GLY A 65 -5.73 -17.49 -7.58
C GLY A 65 -5.66 -16.82 -6.21
N LYS A 66 -5.11 -17.45 -5.16
CA LYS A 66 -5.05 -16.92 -3.79
C LYS A 66 -3.62 -16.99 -3.23
N PRO A 67 -2.77 -16.02 -3.57
CA PRO A 67 -1.38 -16.01 -3.13
C PRO A 67 -1.26 -15.59 -1.65
N PHE A 68 -0.30 -16.19 -0.95
CA PHE A 68 0.29 -15.68 0.28
C PHE A 68 1.62 -15.03 -0.05
N ILE A 69 1.77 -13.77 0.31
CA ILE A 69 2.98 -12.97 0.06
C ILE A 69 3.77 -12.94 1.36
N ILE A 70 5.07 -13.22 1.25
CA ILE A 70 6.00 -13.24 2.37
C ILE A 70 7.09 -12.22 2.04
N MET A 71 7.21 -11.20 2.87
CA MET A 71 8.25 -10.18 2.83
C MET A 71 9.20 -10.43 4.00
N GLU A 72 10.49 -10.50 3.70
CA GLU A 72 11.52 -10.91 4.67
C GLU A 72 12.60 -9.83 4.78
N ILE A 73 12.78 -9.32 6.01
CA ILE A 73 13.90 -8.46 6.40
C ILE A 73 14.79 -9.30 7.31
N LEU A 74 16.01 -9.60 6.85
CA LEU A 74 16.95 -10.38 7.63
C LEU A 74 17.44 -9.55 8.83
N GLY A 75 17.26 -10.08 10.05
CA GLY A 75 17.79 -9.49 11.26
C GLY A 75 19.32 -9.58 11.30
N SER A 76 19.95 -8.77 12.14
CA SER A 76 21.40 -8.86 12.39
C SER A 76 21.82 -10.17 13.07
N GLU A 77 20.89 -10.82 13.77
CA GLU A 77 21.07 -12.11 14.47
C GLU A 77 20.08 -13.14 13.92
N PRO A 78 20.41 -13.85 12.81
CA PRO A 78 19.47 -14.73 12.11
C PRO A 78 19.09 -16.01 12.88
N ASP A 79 19.82 -16.35 13.94
CA ASP A 79 19.54 -17.52 14.79
C ASP A 79 18.43 -17.25 15.82
N LEU A 80 18.04 -16.00 16.02
CA LEU A 80 16.92 -15.65 16.90
C LEU A 80 15.58 -15.99 16.24
N PRO A 81 14.54 -16.29 17.03
CA PRO A 81 13.19 -16.47 16.51
C PRO A 81 12.72 -15.24 15.73
N SER A 82 12.02 -15.47 14.61
CA SER A 82 11.48 -14.39 13.79
C SER A 82 10.25 -13.73 14.42
N ILE A 83 10.03 -12.46 14.10
CA ILE A 83 8.77 -11.76 14.36
C ILE A 83 7.94 -11.80 13.09
N VAL A 84 6.69 -12.24 13.20
CA VAL A 84 5.75 -12.29 12.06
C VAL A 84 4.75 -11.16 12.19
N LEU A 85 4.76 -10.25 11.22
CA LEU A 85 3.71 -9.26 11.02
C LEU A 85 2.72 -9.82 9.99
N TYR A 86 1.54 -10.21 10.44
CA TYR A 86 0.54 -10.85 9.60
C TYR A 86 -0.60 -9.89 9.27
N SER A 87 -0.98 -9.82 7.99
CA SER A 87 -2.13 -9.07 7.50
C SER A 87 -2.86 -9.85 6.42
N HIS A 88 -4.09 -9.41 6.08
CA HIS A 88 -4.84 -9.89 4.93
C HIS A 88 -5.13 -8.72 3.99
N MET A 89 -5.34 -9.00 2.71
CA MET A 89 -5.51 -7.99 1.67
C MET A 89 -6.96 -7.85 1.17
N ASP A 90 -7.83 -8.82 1.43
CA ASP A 90 -9.22 -8.77 0.99
C ASP A 90 -10.09 -7.87 1.87
N VAL A 91 -11.04 -7.20 1.23
CA VAL A 91 -11.99 -6.29 1.87
C VAL A 91 -13.43 -6.68 1.56
N VAL A 92 -14.35 -6.28 2.43
CA VAL A 92 -15.78 -6.55 2.26
C VAL A 92 -16.42 -5.62 1.22
N PRO A 93 -17.56 -6.02 0.61
CA PRO A 93 -18.27 -5.17 -0.35
C PRO A 93 -18.75 -3.84 0.25
N THR A 94 -18.70 -2.78 -0.54
CA THR A 94 -19.17 -1.44 -0.16
C THR A 94 -20.58 -1.14 -0.69
N SER A 95 -21.37 -0.39 0.08
CA SER A 95 -22.72 0.02 -0.33
C SER A 95 -22.69 1.39 -1.03
N LYS A 96 -22.93 1.41 -2.35
CA LYS A 96 -22.80 2.63 -3.18
C LYS A 96 -23.72 3.79 -2.79
N VAL A 97 -24.75 3.55 -1.98
CA VAL A 97 -25.86 4.49 -1.71
C VAL A 97 -25.49 5.58 -0.67
N ARG A 98 -24.38 5.46 0.07
CA ARG A 98 -24.03 6.41 1.15
C ARG A 98 -22.54 6.75 1.28
N SER A 99 -21.83 7.07 0.21
CA SER A 99 -20.51 7.69 0.39
C SER A 99 -20.30 8.88 -0.51
N THR A 100 -19.81 9.93 0.12
CA THR A 100 -19.58 11.24 -0.46
C THR A 100 -18.15 11.39 -0.98
N THR A 101 -17.20 10.51 -0.61
CA THR A 101 -15.84 10.36 -1.18
C THR A 101 -15.18 9.07 -0.64
N ILE A 102 -14.58 8.29 -1.56
CA ILE A 102 -13.95 6.94 -1.48
C ILE A 102 -14.73 5.86 -0.70
N HIS A 103 -15.25 4.87 -1.44
CA HIS A 103 -15.75 3.62 -0.88
C HIS A 103 -14.66 2.55 -0.90
N PHE A 104 -13.80 2.59 0.10
CA PHE A 104 -13.20 1.41 0.70
C PHE A 104 -13.31 1.64 2.20
N LYS A 105 -14.28 0.97 2.83
CA LYS A 105 -14.41 1.02 4.29
C LYS A 105 -13.52 -0.09 4.83
N THR A 106 -12.35 0.28 5.34
CA THR A 106 -11.68 -0.53 6.36
C THR A 106 -12.70 -0.87 7.45
N ALA A 107 -12.62 -2.09 7.98
CA ALA A 107 -13.46 -2.53 9.10
C ALA A 107 -13.35 -1.57 10.30
#